data_AF-A0A127SL29-F1
#
_entry.id   AF-A0A127SL29-F1
#
_cell.length_a   1.000
_cell.length_b   1.000
_cell.length_c   1.000
_cell.angle_alpha   90.00
_cell.angle_beta   90.00
_cell.angle_gamma   90.00
#
_symmetry.space_group_name_H-M   'P 1'
#
loop_
_entity.id
_entity.type
_entity.pdbx_description
1 polymer ?
#
loop_
_entity_poly.entity_id
_entity_poly.type
_entity_poly.pdbx_seq_one_letter_code
_entity_poly.pdbx_strand_id
1 'polypeptide(L)' 'KLSVAELAQRSAMSKSTYLRTFQALFRCSAGEYLIRYRVAKAKELLLGTDDAITDIALRCGFYDSSHLVRF' A
#
# COMPACT_ATOMS: atom_id res chain seq x y z
N LYS A 1 -2.63 7.30 -5.81
CA LYS A 1 -2.62 6.23 -4.77
C LYS A 1 -2.49 4.90 -5.47
N LEU A 2 -1.39 4.16 -5.28
CA LEU A 2 -1.21 2.84 -5.88
C LEU A 2 -2.28 1.85 -5.38
N SER A 3 -3.11 1.35 -6.28
CA SER A 3 -4.23 0.45 -6.01
C SER A 3 -4.00 -0.94 -6.60
N VAL A 4 -4.74 -1.94 -6.10
CA VAL A 4 -4.73 -3.30 -6.68
C VAL A 4 -5.15 -3.29 -8.15
N ALA A 5 -6.06 -2.38 -8.53
CA ALA A 5 -6.51 -2.25 -9.92
C ALA A 5 -5.38 -1.78 -10.85
N GLU A 6 -4.61 -0.77 -10.44
CA GLU A 6 -3.44 -0.31 -11.21
C GLU A 6 -2.37 -1.38 -11.29
N LEU A 7 -2.14 -2.15 -10.22
CA LEU A 7 -1.17 -3.26 -10.26
C LEU A 7 -1.61 -4.37 -11.21
N ALA A 8 -2.90 -4.70 -11.22
CA ALA A 8 -3.44 -5.67 -12.17
C ALA A 8 -3.28 -5.18 -13.62
N GLN A 9 -3.60 -3.92 -13.89
CA GLN A 9 -3.42 -3.30 -15.20
C GLN A 9 -1.96 -3.31 -15.65
N ARG A 10 -1.02 -2.90 -14.78
CA ARG A 10 0.43 -2.92 -15.05
C ARG A 10 0.97 -4.32 -15.29
N SER A 11 0.31 -5.34 -14.76
CA SER A 11 0.65 -6.75 -14.95
C SER A 11 -0.04 -7.38 -16.16
N ALA A 12 -0.78 -6.60 -16.98
CA ALA A 12 -1.61 -7.09 -18.08
C ALA A 12 -2.62 -8.17 -17.65
N MET A 13 -3.13 -8.08 -16.43
CA MET A 13 -4.08 -9.04 -15.85
C MET A 13 -5.40 -8.36 -15.49
N SER A 14 -6.50 -9.11 -15.57
CA SER A 14 -7.72 -8.72 -14.88
C SER A 14 -7.49 -8.70 -13.37
N LYS A 15 -8.28 -7.90 -12.63
CA LYS A 15 -8.18 -7.80 -11.16
C LYS A 15 -8.29 -9.18 -10.48
N SER A 16 -9.20 -10.03 -10.94
CA SER A 16 -9.41 -11.37 -10.36
C SER A 16 -8.23 -12.31 -10.64
N THR A 17 -7.68 -12.30 -11.85
CA THR A 17 -6.48 -13.09 -12.19
C THR A 17 -5.28 -12.61 -11.41
N TYR A 18 -5.10 -11.28 -11.29
CA TYR A 18 -4.02 -10.69 -10.49
C TYR A 18 -4.10 -11.13 -9.03
N LEU A 19 -5.27 -10.99 -8.38
CA LEU A 19 -5.44 -11.37 -6.98
C LEU A 19 -5.14 -12.85 -6.73
N ARG A 20 -5.67 -13.75 -7.57
CA ARG A 20 -5.42 -15.19 -7.46
C ARG A 20 -3.94 -15.52 -7.65
N THR A 21 -3.31 -14.95 -8.66
CA THR A 21 -1.89 -15.18 -8.98
C THR A 21 -1.00 -14.64 -7.87
N PHE A 22 -1.28 -13.43 -7.38
CA PHE A 22 -0.55 -12.81 -6.28
C PHE A 22 -0.63 -13.67 -5.01
N GLN A 23 -1.81 -14.11 -4.63
CA GLN A 23 -1.98 -14.95 -3.44
C GLN A 23 -1.27 -16.30 -3.57
N ALA A 24 -1.25 -16.90 -4.76
CA ALA A 24 -0.51 -18.14 -5.01
C ALA A 24 1.01 -17.96 -4.82
N LEU A 25 1.57 -16.82 -5.26
CA LEU A 25 2.99 -16.51 -5.20
C LEU A 25 3.45 -16.02 -3.82
N PHE A 26 2.74 -15.05 -3.25
CA PHE A 26 3.13 -14.35 -2.02
C PHE A 26 2.46 -14.86 -0.75
N ARG A 27 1.54 -15.84 -0.88
CA ARG A 27 0.80 -16.45 0.24
C ARG A 27 0.03 -15.45 1.11
N CYS A 28 -0.27 -14.27 0.58
CA CYS A 28 -1.08 -13.22 1.20
C CYS A 28 -1.91 -12.49 0.15
N SER A 29 -2.91 -11.71 0.58
CA SER A 29 -3.68 -10.91 -0.37
C SER A 29 -2.86 -9.69 -0.86
N ALA A 30 -3.06 -9.27 -2.11
CA ALA A 30 -2.39 -8.08 -2.63
C ALA A 30 -2.75 -6.80 -1.84
N GLY A 31 -3.97 -6.73 -1.30
CA GLY A 31 -4.40 -5.62 -0.46
C GLY A 31 -3.64 -5.56 0.87
N GLU A 32 -3.50 -6.71 1.54
CA GLU A 32 -2.72 -6.82 2.77
C GLU A 32 -1.24 -6.49 2.54
N TYR A 33 -0.65 -7.04 1.49
CA TYR A 33 0.72 -6.72 1.11
C TYR A 33 0.92 -5.21 0.88
N LEU A 34 -0.02 -4.57 0.18
CA LEU A 34 0.03 -3.13 -0.04
C LEU A 34 -0.04 -2.33 1.27
N ILE A 35 -0.91 -2.72 2.21
CA ILE A 35 -0.96 -2.04 3.51
C ILE A 35 0.37 -2.18 4.25
N ARG A 36 0.93 -3.40 4.32
CA ARG A 36 2.25 -3.62 4.95
C ARG A 36 3.35 -2.77 4.32
N TYR A 37 3.38 -2.69 2.99
CA TYR A 37 4.32 -1.84 2.26
C TYR A 37 4.14 -0.35 2.62
N ARG A 38 2.90 0.14 2.68
CA ARG A 38 2.62 1.54 3.03
C ARG A 38 3.01 1.87 4.46
N VAL A 39 2.76 0.97 5.41
CA VAL A 39 3.17 1.14 6.81
C VAL A 39 4.69 1.16 6.93
N ALA A 40 5.38 0.22 6.27
CA ALA A 40 6.84 0.19 6.25
C ALA A 40 7.41 1.51 5.70
N LYS A 41 6.85 2.02 4.60
CA LYS A 41 7.30 3.29 4.01
C LYS A 41 6.98 4.50 4.89
N ALA A 42 5.82 4.51 5.54
CA ALA A 42 5.47 5.57 6.49
C ALA A 42 6.44 5.59 7.67
N LYS A 43 6.82 4.42 8.20
CA LYS A 43 7.81 4.29 9.28
C LYS A 43 9.18 4.86 8.86
N GLU A 44 9.64 4.55 7.66
CA GLU A 44 10.90 5.12 7.13
C GLU A 44 10.86 6.65 7.08
N LEU A 45 9.76 7.23 6.61
CA LEU A 45 9.61 8.69 6.52
C LEU A 45 9.50 9.32 7.91
N LEU A 46 8.69 8.75 8.82
CA LEU A 46 8.54 9.25 10.18
C LEU A 46 9.85 9.25 10.98
N LEU A 47 10.79 8.35 10.65
CA LEU A 47 12.09 8.28 11.30
C LEU A 47 13.17 9.12 10.59
N GLY A 48 12.96 9.46 9.32
CA GLY A 48 13.97 10.07 8.46
C GLY A 48 13.71 11.51 8.05
N THR A 49 12.53 12.05 8.35
CA THR A 49 12.14 13.42 8.00
C THR A 49 11.34 14.07 9.13
N ASP A 50 11.27 15.42 9.09
CA ASP A 50 10.40 16.22 9.96
C ASP A 50 9.08 16.59 9.26
N ASP A 51 8.69 15.83 8.23
CA ASP A 51 7.45 16.08 7.48
C ASP A 51 6.23 15.88 8.40
N ALA A 52 5.18 16.67 8.18
CA ALA A 52 3.95 16.50 8.92
C ALA A 52 3.37 15.09 8.70
N ILE A 53 2.87 14.45 9.77
CA ILE A 53 2.29 13.09 9.71
C ILE A 53 1.16 12.99 8.67
N THR A 54 0.39 14.06 8.48
CA THR A 54 -0.65 14.13 7.46
C THR A 54 -0.07 13.99 6.05
N ASP A 55 1.04 14.68 5.76
CA ASP A 55 1.71 14.62 4.46
C ASP A 55 2.34 13.25 4.23
N ILE A 56 2.96 12.66 5.25
CA ILE A 56 3.49 11.30 5.19
C ILE A 56 2.37 10.30 4.90
N ALA A 57 1.22 10.41 5.56
CA ALA A 57 0.08 9.54 5.34
C ALA A 57 -0.41 9.60 3.89
N LEU A 58 -0.57 10.81 3.35
CA LEU A 58 -0.98 11.03 1.96
C LEU A 58 0.05 10.48 0.96
N ARG A 59 1.34 10.71 1.19
CA ARG A 59 2.45 10.18 0.37
C ARG A 59 2.49 8.66 0.35
N CYS A 60 2.23 8.02 1.49
CA CYS A 60 2.11 6.57 1.59
C CYS A 60 0.77 6.04 1.04
N GLY A 61 -0.17 6.89 0.63
CA GLY A 61 -1.44 6.48 0.03
C GLY A 61 -2.51 6.07 1.04
N PHE A 62 -2.39 6.51 2.29
CA PHE A 62 -3.49 6.57 3.25
C PHE A 62 -4.42 7.75 2.89
N TYR A 63 -5.58 7.80 3.55
CA TYR A 63 -6.58 8.84 3.28
C TYR A 63 -6.26 10.11 4.07
N ASP A 64 -5.85 9.92 5.32
CA ASP A 64 -5.42 10.95 6.26
C ASP A 64 -4.49 10.31 7.31
N SER A 65 -4.00 11.13 8.25
CA SER A 65 -3.18 10.68 9.38
C SER A 65 -3.94 9.71 10.30
N SER A 66 -5.24 9.92 10.53
CA SER A 66 -6.07 9.02 11.34
C SER A 66 -6.15 7.61 10.77
N HIS A 67 -6.21 7.47 9.45
CA HIS A 67 -6.22 6.19 8.75
C HIS A 67 -4.85 5.51 8.84
N LEU A 68 -3.75 6.27 8.78
CA LEU A 68 -2.40 5.74 9.01
C LEU A 68 -2.26 5.17 10.44
N VAL A 69 -2.71 5.91 11.46
CA VAL A 69 -2.58 5.53 12.89
C VAL A 69 -3.38 4.26 13.26
N ARG A 70 -4.32 3.82 12.42
CA ARG A 70 -5.09 2.58 12.62
C ARG A 70 -4.33 1.31 12.24
N PHE A 71 -3.14 1.42 11.65
CA PHE A 71 -2.29 0.30 11.22
C PHE A 71 -0.96 0.30 11.96
#